data_AF-N0BFZ7-F1
#
_entry.id   AF-N0BFZ7-F1
#
_cell.length_a   1.000
_cell.length_b   1.000
_cell.length_c   1.000
_cell.angle_alpha   90.00
_cell.angle_beta   90.00
_cell.angle_gamma   90.00
#
_symmetry.space_group_name_H-M   'P 1'
#
loop_
_entity.id
_entity.type
_entity.pdbx_description
1 polymer ?
#
loop_
_entity_poly.entity_id
_entity_poly.type
_entity_poly.pdbx_seq_one_letter_code
_entity_poly.pdbx_strand_id
1 'polypeptide(L)'
;MTEAREKPNIEPFVISRTFDAPRELVFKAFTEVERLKHWWGPKGFKVIASTMDLRPGGEYHYGFQAPDGSAMWGKFVYREVAAPERIVFVNSFSDERGGIRRHPLNPEWPLEMLSTFLFEDAGSGRTKVTISWVPINESNAERKTFDEGRGSMTQGWTGTLEHLEHYLAGLKSHEAKA
;
A
#
# COMPACT_ATOMS: atom_id res chain seq x y z
N MET A 1 6.99 -26.93 -29.62
CA MET A 1 7.70 -25.65 -29.46
C MET A 1 6.65 -24.58 -29.22
N THR A 2 6.55 -24.11 -27.98
CA THR A 2 5.77 -22.92 -27.65
C THR A 2 6.71 -22.08 -26.80
N GLU A 3 7.42 -21.16 -27.45
CA GLU A 3 8.20 -20.15 -26.77
C GLU A 3 7.23 -19.34 -25.92
N ALA A 4 7.28 -19.54 -24.60
CA ALA A 4 6.75 -18.58 -23.66
C ALA A 4 7.51 -17.28 -23.93
N ARG A 5 6.86 -16.32 -24.59
CA ARG A 5 7.38 -14.95 -24.66
C ARG A 5 7.57 -14.49 -23.22
N GLU A 6 8.82 -14.46 -22.76
CA GLU A 6 9.17 -13.70 -21.56
C GLU A 6 8.67 -12.28 -21.79
N LYS A 7 7.64 -11.88 -21.04
CA LYS A 7 7.31 -10.47 -20.93
C LYS A 7 8.59 -9.78 -20.45
N PRO A 8 9.05 -8.68 -21.08
CA PRO A 8 10.20 -7.95 -20.56
C PRO A 8 9.94 -7.63 -19.10
N ASN A 9 10.85 -8.06 -18.21
CA ASN A 9 10.69 -7.90 -16.78
C ASN A 9 10.60 -6.40 -16.46
N ILE A 10 9.44 -5.94 -15.96
CA ILE A 10 9.26 -4.54 -15.59
C ILE A 10 10.10 -4.30 -14.34
N GLU A 11 10.97 -3.30 -14.38
CA GLU A 11 11.75 -2.93 -13.21
C GLU A 11 10.80 -2.47 -12.09
N PRO A 12 10.78 -3.11 -10.92
CA PRO A 12 9.90 -2.68 -9.84
C PRO A 12 10.26 -1.28 -9.36
N PHE A 13 9.25 -0.53 -8.93
CA PHE A 13 9.48 0.58 -8.00
C PHE A 13 9.72 -0.02 -6.61
N VAL A 14 10.80 0.37 -5.93
CA VAL A 14 11.13 -0.15 -4.59
C VAL A 14 11.46 1.01 -3.65
N ILE A 15 10.90 0.97 -2.45
CA ILE A 15 11.22 1.88 -1.35
C ILE A 15 11.30 1.10 -0.04
N SER A 16 12.19 1.50 0.87
CA SER A 16 12.29 0.88 2.18
C SER A 16 12.50 1.90 3.30
N ARG A 17 11.96 1.62 4.49
CA ARG A 17 12.19 2.39 5.71
C ARG A 17 12.32 1.45 6.90
N THR A 18 13.18 1.82 7.85
CA THR A 18 13.30 1.14 9.13
C THR A 18 12.51 1.88 10.19
N PHE A 19 11.64 1.17 10.89
CA PHE A 19 10.83 1.66 11.99
C PHE A 19 11.39 1.17 13.32
N ASP A 20 11.40 2.05 14.31
CA ASP A 20 11.68 1.67 15.69
C ASP A 20 10.41 1.04 16.32
N ALA A 21 10.06 -0.18 15.89
CA ALA A 21 8.96 -0.97 16.42
C ALA A 21 9.15 -2.46 16.09
N PRO A 22 8.67 -3.39 16.96
CA PRO A 22 8.74 -4.82 16.70
C PRO A 22 7.99 -5.23 15.43
N ARG A 23 8.48 -6.28 14.75
CA ARG A 23 7.98 -6.72 13.44
C ARG A 23 6.48 -7.04 13.47
N GLU A 24 6.03 -7.69 14.54
CA GLU A 24 4.63 -8.06 14.74
C GLU A 24 3.74 -6.83 14.88
N LEU A 25 4.21 -5.76 15.52
CA LEU A 25 3.47 -4.51 15.64
C LEU A 25 3.37 -3.78 14.30
N VAL A 26 4.49 -3.73 13.56
CA VAL A 26 4.50 -3.13 12.23
C VAL A 26 3.59 -3.90 11.27
N PHE A 27 3.67 -5.24 11.26
CA PHE A 27 2.78 -6.07 10.45
C PHE A 27 1.30 -5.84 10.79
N LYS A 28 0.94 -5.79 12.08
CA LYS A 28 -0.43 -5.46 12.54
C LYS A 28 -0.88 -4.08 12.06
N ALA A 29 0.02 -3.09 12.01
CA ALA A 29 -0.33 -1.76 11.51
C ALA A 29 -0.81 -1.76 10.05
N PHE A 30 -0.37 -2.75 9.24
CA PHE A 30 -0.81 -2.95 7.85
C PHE A 30 -1.98 -3.93 7.68
N THR A 31 -2.31 -4.72 8.70
CA THR A 31 -3.24 -5.87 8.59
C THR A 31 -4.44 -5.80 9.52
N GLU A 32 -4.44 -4.88 10.48
CA GLU A 32 -5.59 -4.61 11.33
C GLU A 32 -6.27 -3.31 10.85
N VAL A 33 -7.51 -3.44 10.39
CA VAL A 33 -8.29 -2.32 9.82
C VAL A 33 -8.41 -1.14 10.79
N GLU A 34 -8.57 -1.41 12.09
CA GLU A 34 -8.62 -0.37 13.12
C GLU A 34 -7.32 0.41 13.23
N ARG A 35 -6.17 -0.22 12.94
CA ARG A 35 -4.87 0.48 12.92
C ARG A 35 -4.69 1.29 11.65
N LEU A 36 -5.06 0.73 10.49
CA LEU A 36 -4.95 1.42 9.21
C LEU A 36 -5.72 2.74 9.19
N LYS A 37 -6.91 2.80 9.81
CA LYS A 37 -7.72 4.03 9.90
C LYS A 37 -6.98 5.22 10.53
N HIS A 38 -5.94 4.98 11.32
CA HIS A 38 -5.20 6.05 12.00
C HIS A 38 -4.10 6.68 11.15
N TRP A 39 -3.53 5.96 10.20
CA TRP A 39 -2.33 6.41 9.48
C TRP A 39 -2.37 6.20 7.96
N TRP A 40 -3.19 5.26 7.48
CA TRP A 40 -3.31 4.95 6.06
C TRP A 40 -4.09 6.04 5.34
N GLY A 41 -3.51 6.58 4.28
CA GLY A 41 -4.11 7.62 3.44
C GLY A 41 -3.44 8.99 3.56
N PRO A 42 -3.79 9.94 2.68
CA PRO A 42 -3.19 11.27 2.69
C PRO A 42 -3.57 12.05 3.96
N LYS A 43 -2.62 12.85 4.47
CA LYS A 43 -2.85 13.71 5.63
C LYS A 43 -4.02 14.68 5.39
N GLY A 44 -4.92 14.78 6.36
CA GLY A 44 -6.08 15.68 6.30
C GLY A 44 -7.32 15.10 5.61
N PHE A 45 -7.23 13.89 5.06
CA PHE A 45 -8.38 13.20 4.49
C PHE A 45 -9.13 12.44 5.59
N LYS A 46 -10.46 12.46 5.52
CA LYS A 46 -11.34 11.69 6.41
C LYS A 46 -11.53 10.29 5.85
N VAL A 47 -11.35 9.26 6.68
CA VAL A 47 -11.75 7.89 6.33
C VAL A 47 -13.28 7.80 6.31
N ILE A 48 -13.87 7.50 5.16
CA ILE A 48 -15.33 7.34 4.99
C ILE A 48 -15.74 5.88 4.83
N ALA A 49 -14.81 5.01 4.45
CA ALA A 49 -15.00 3.56 4.42
C ALA A 49 -13.67 2.85 4.66
N SER A 50 -13.70 1.71 5.33
CA SER A 50 -12.53 0.87 5.58
C SER A 50 -13.02 -0.51 6.02
N THR A 51 -13.07 -1.44 5.07
CA THR A 51 -13.59 -2.80 5.26
C THR A 51 -12.55 -3.78 4.74
N MET A 52 -12.14 -4.74 5.58
CA MET A 52 -11.04 -5.65 5.29
C MET A 52 -11.43 -7.11 5.53
N ASP A 53 -11.19 -7.96 4.53
CA ASP A 53 -11.16 -9.42 4.62
C ASP A 53 -9.72 -9.89 4.38
N LEU A 54 -8.94 -10.00 5.48
CA LEU A 54 -7.50 -10.29 5.41
C LEU A 54 -7.24 -11.79 5.24
N ARG A 55 -7.35 -12.26 4.01
CA ARG A 55 -6.95 -13.62 3.59
C ARG A 55 -6.65 -13.63 2.11
N PRO A 56 -5.91 -14.63 1.58
CA PRO A 56 -5.78 -14.79 0.13
C PRO A 56 -7.15 -14.83 -0.57
N GLY A 57 -7.32 -13.99 -1.59
CA GLY A 57 -8.58 -13.76 -2.31
C GLY A 57 -9.57 -12.82 -1.61
N GLY A 58 -9.32 -12.43 -0.36
CA GLY A 58 -10.07 -11.40 0.35
C GLY A 58 -9.72 -10.00 -0.14
N GLU A 59 -10.57 -9.03 0.19
CA GLU A 59 -10.44 -7.65 -0.28
C GLU A 59 -10.29 -6.67 0.90
N TYR A 60 -9.51 -5.61 0.67
CA TYR A 60 -9.56 -4.39 1.48
C TYR A 60 -10.12 -3.25 0.63
N HIS A 61 -11.30 -2.74 0.98
CA HIS A 61 -11.93 -1.62 0.29
C HIS A 61 -11.99 -0.42 1.22
N TYR A 62 -11.52 0.72 0.74
CA TYR A 62 -11.41 1.94 1.52
C TYR A 62 -11.77 3.17 0.71
N GLY A 63 -12.24 4.18 1.43
CA GLY A 63 -12.62 5.47 0.88
C GLY A 63 -12.08 6.60 1.75
N PHE A 64 -11.54 7.62 1.09
CA PHE A 64 -11.08 8.85 1.70
C PHE A 64 -11.86 10.03 1.15
N GLN A 65 -12.22 10.97 2.02
CA GLN A 65 -12.80 12.25 1.65
C GLN A 65 -11.79 13.37 1.92
N ALA A 66 -11.48 14.16 0.89
CA ALA A 66 -10.65 15.34 0.97
C ALA A 66 -11.37 16.50 1.68
N PRO A 67 -10.65 17.52 2.18
CA PRO A 67 -11.26 18.69 2.81
C PRO A 67 -12.23 19.47 1.92
N ASP A 68 -12.06 19.41 0.60
CA ASP A 68 -12.96 20.02 -0.39
C ASP A 68 -14.25 19.22 -0.63
N GLY A 69 -14.41 18.08 0.06
CA GLY A 69 -15.55 17.17 -0.06
C GLY A 69 -15.41 16.09 -1.13
N SER A 70 -14.40 16.15 -2.00
CA SER A 70 -14.15 15.14 -3.02
C SER A 70 -13.75 13.79 -2.39
N ALA A 71 -14.17 12.68 -3.01
CA ALA A 71 -13.90 11.34 -2.52
C ALA A 71 -12.97 10.56 -3.45
N MET A 72 -12.07 9.78 -2.85
CA MET A 72 -11.19 8.85 -3.54
C MET A 72 -11.34 7.46 -2.93
N TRP A 73 -11.47 6.46 -3.78
CA TRP A 73 -11.70 5.07 -3.37
C TRP A 73 -10.60 4.16 -3.91
N GLY A 74 -10.18 3.21 -3.08
CA GLY A 74 -9.17 2.24 -3.41
C GLY A 74 -9.57 0.85 -2.95
N LYS A 75 -9.03 -0.15 -3.65
CA LYS A 75 -9.28 -1.56 -3.35
C LYS A 75 -7.99 -2.35 -3.44
N PHE A 76 -7.75 -3.23 -2.47
CA PHE A 76 -6.76 -4.30 -2.54
C PHE A 76 -7.44 -5.65 -2.68
N VAL A 77 -6.85 -6.52 -3.48
CA VAL A 77 -7.18 -7.95 -3.51
C VAL A 77 -5.95 -8.71 -3.04
N TYR A 78 -6.03 -9.32 -1.85
CA TYR A 78 -4.90 -10.02 -1.26
C TYR A 78 -4.56 -11.29 -2.06
N ARG A 79 -3.29 -11.44 -2.41
CA ARG A 79 -2.72 -12.64 -3.05
C ARG A 79 -2.06 -13.55 -2.04
N GLU A 80 -1.37 -12.96 -1.06
CA GLU A 80 -0.62 -13.67 -0.04
C GLU A 80 -0.63 -12.86 1.26
N VAL A 81 -0.82 -13.55 2.39
CA VAL A 81 -0.70 -12.98 3.72
C VAL A 81 0.10 -13.99 4.55
N ALA A 82 1.39 -13.73 4.74
CA ALA A 82 2.31 -14.57 5.48
C ALA A 82 2.80 -13.78 6.70
N ALA A 83 2.07 -13.90 7.81
CA ALA A 83 2.37 -13.15 9.03
C ALA A 83 3.62 -13.70 9.74
N PRO A 84 4.50 -12.84 10.30
CA PRO A 84 4.53 -11.37 10.21
C PRO A 84 5.47 -10.84 9.12
N GLU A 85 5.75 -11.62 8.07
CA GLU A 85 6.89 -11.42 7.16
C GLU A 85 6.54 -10.73 5.85
N ARG A 86 5.32 -10.98 5.32
CA ARG A 86 5.01 -10.62 3.94
C ARG A 86 3.52 -10.44 3.69
N ILE A 87 3.20 -9.45 2.86
CA ILE A 87 1.85 -9.23 2.32
C ILE A 87 2.00 -8.96 0.82
N VAL A 88 1.21 -9.65 0.01
CA VAL A 88 1.13 -9.41 -1.43
C VAL A 88 -0.32 -9.15 -1.80
N PHE A 89 -0.57 -8.09 -2.55
CA PHE A 89 -1.91 -7.75 -3.00
C PHE A 89 -1.88 -7.00 -4.33
N VAL A 90 -2.98 -7.07 -5.07
CA VAL A 90 -3.22 -6.21 -6.22
C VAL A 90 -3.93 -4.97 -5.72
N ASN A 91 -3.41 -3.78 -6.00
CA ASN A 91 -4.08 -2.53 -5.69
C ASN A 91 -4.61 -1.82 -6.94
N SER A 92 -5.80 -1.26 -6.81
CA SER A 92 -6.52 -0.54 -7.87
C SER A 92 -7.30 0.64 -7.29
N PHE A 93 -7.53 1.65 -8.11
CA PHE A 93 -8.58 2.63 -7.84
C PHE A 93 -9.94 1.97 -8.01
N SER A 94 -10.92 2.41 -7.23
CA SER A 94 -12.28 1.87 -7.27
C SER A 94 -13.33 2.97 -7.20
N ASP A 95 -14.59 2.59 -7.24
CA ASP A 95 -15.72 3.41 -6.82
C ASP A 95 -16.18 3.02 -5.40
N GLU A 96 -17.19 3.70 -4.88
CA GLU A 96 -17.84 3.39 -3.59
C GLU A 96 -18.42 1.97 -3.51
N ARG A 97 -18.66 1.31 -4.65
CA ARG A 97 -19.19 -0.06 -4.72
C ARG A 97 -18.10 -1.11 -4.93
N GLY A 98 -16.82 -0.71 -4.89
CA GLY A 98 -15.67 -1.61 -5.08
C GLY A 98 -15.39 -2.00 -6.54
N GLY A 99 -16.06 -1.36 -7.50
CA GLY A 99 -15.81 -1.54 -8.92
C GLY A 99 -14.52 -0.84 -9.33
N ILE A 100 -13.61 -1.55 -10.02
CA ILE A 100 -12.33 -0.99 -10.47
C ILE A 100 -12.56 0.22 -11.39
N ARG A 101 -11.75 1.27 -11.23
CA ARG A 101 -11.79 2.49 -12.02
C ARG A 101 -10.39 2.96 -12.39
N ARG A 102 -10.32 3.80 -13.42
CA ARG A 102 -9.10 4.51 -13.80
C ARG A 102 -8.76 5.58 -12.77
N HIS A 103 -7.47 5.89 -12.65
CA HIS A 103 -7.03 7.00 -11.82
C HIS A 103 -7.67 8.31 -12.33
N PRO A 104 -8.32 9.10 -11.48
CA PRO A 104 -9.14 10.24 -11.90
C PRO A 104 -8.34 11.35 -12.60
N LEU A 105 -7.09 11.57 -12.17
CA LEU A 105 -6.21 12.61 -12.72
C LEU A 105 -5.19 12.08 -13.76
N ASN A 106 -5.13 10.76 -13.99
CA ASN A 106 -4.12 10.17 -14.87
C ASN A 106 -4.68 8.89 -15.53
N PRO A 107 -5.43 9.02 -16.63
CA PRO A 107 -6.10 7.88 -17.28
C PRO A 107 -5.13 6.78 -17.75
N GLU A 108 -3.87 7.13 -18.00
CA GLU A 108 -2.81 6.18 -18.38
C GLU A 108 -2.10 5.57 -17.17
N TRP A 109 -2.51 5.86 -15.93
CA TRP A 109 -2.01 5.12 -14.78
C TRP A 109 -2.43 3.63 -14.87
N PRO A 110 -1.53 2.67 -14.53
CA PRO A 110 -1.86 1.25 -14.50
C PRO A 110 -3.14 0.96 -13.71
N LEU A 111 -4.02 0.15 -14.30
CA LEU A 111 -5.30 -0.19 -13.68
C LEU A 111 -5.13 -1.07 -12.43
N GLU A 112 -4.14 -1.95 -12.49
CA GLU A 112 -3.78 -2.88 -11.44
C GLU A 112 -2.26 -2.80 -11.21
N MET A 113 -1.87 -2.75 -9.95
CA MET A 113 -0.47 -2.84 -9.54
C MET A 113 -0.32 -3.97 -8.54
N LEU A 114 0.69 -4.81 -8.73
CA LEU A 114 1.10 -5.79 -7.76
C LEU A 114 1.96 -5.10 -6.69
N SER A 115 1.44 -5.06 -5.47
CA SER A 115 2.13 -4.60 -4.28
C SER A 115 2.70 -5.77 -3.50
N THR A 116 3.98 -5.69 -3.15
CA THR A 116 4.65 -6.64 -2.25
C THR A 116 5.28 -5.88 -1.10
N PHE A 117 4.83 -6.16 0.13
CA PHE A 117 5.39 -5.60 1.35
C PHE A 117 6.14 -6.70 2.09
N LEU A 118 7.40 -6.43 2.43
CA LEU A 118 8.27 -7.30 3.21
C LEU A 118 8.60 -6.63 4.54
N PHE A 119 8.59 -7.43 5.60
CA PHE A 119 8.83 -7.01 6.97
C PHE A 119 10.01 -7.81 7.53
N GLU A 120 11.16 -7.15 7.65
CA GLU A 120 12.43 -7.77 8.03
C GLU A 120 12.84 -7.28 9.42
N ASP A 121 13.35 -8.17 10.26
CA ASP A 121 13.98 -7.77 11.52
C ASP A 121 15.26 -6.98 11.23
N ALA A 122 15.31 -5.73 11.72
CA ALA A 122 16.45 -4.83 11.56
C ALA A 122 17.33 -4.75 12.84
N GLY A 123 17.12 -5.69 13.76
CA GLY A 123 17.79 -5.79 15.04
C GLY A 123 17.30 -4.75 16.05
N SER A 124 17.53 -5.05 17.34
CA SER A 124 17.21 -4.16 18.46
C SER A 124 15.71 -3.79 18.54
N GLY A 125 14.82 -4.72 18.19
CA GLY A 125 13.38 -4.49 18.20
C GLY A 125 12.89 -3.53 17.11
N ARG A 126 13.67 -3.35 16.04
CA ARG A 126 13.33 -2.50 14.88
C ARG A 126 12.95 -3.35 13.68
N THR A 127 12.18 -2.80 12.77
CA THR A 127 11.69 -3.51 11.58
C THR A 127 11.97 -2.70 10.34
N LYS A 128 12.60 -3.31 9.34
CA LYS A 128 12.70 -2.75 8.00
C LYS A 128 11.48 -3.19 7.19
N VAL A 129 10.75 -2.22 6.63
CA VAL A 129 9.69 -2.48 5.66
C VAL A 129 10.22 -2.16 4.28
N THR A 130 10.11 -3.11 3.36
CA THR A 130 10.42 -2.93 1.95
C THR A 130 9.15 -3.08 1.13
N ILE A 131 8.83 -2.06 0.33
CA ILE A 131 7.64 -1.98 -0.51
C ILE A 131 8.06 -2.00 -1.96
N SER A 132 7.47 -2.91 -2.73
CA SER A 132 7.70 -3.04 -4.16
C SER A 132 6.39 -2.95 -4.92
N TRP A 133 6.37 -2.15 -6.00
CA TRP A 133 5.26 -2.02 -6.94
C TRP A 133 5.69 -2.40 -8.34
N VAL A 134 4.84 -3.19 -8.99
CA VAL A 134 4.98 -3.56 -10.42
C VAL A 134 3.60 -3.44 -11.06
N PRO A 135 3.43 -2.69 -12.16
CA PRO A 135 2.16 -2.72 -12.90
C PRO A 135 1.91 -4.12 -13.46
N ILE A 136 0.65 -4.54 -13.48
CA ILE A 136 0.26 -5.84 -14.07
C ILE A 136 -0.83 -5.62 -15.10
N ASN A 137 -0.85 -6.47 -16.12
CA ASN A 137 -1.80 -6.40 -17.24
C ASN A 137 -1.74 -5.06 -17.99
N GLU A 138 -0.56 -4.46 -18.02
CA GLU A 138 -0.33 -3.11 -18.47
C GLU A 138 -0.15 -2.99 -19.99
N SER A 139 -0.53 -1.83 -20.53
CA SER A 139 -0.17 -1.37 -21.86
C SER A 139 1.19 -0.67 -21.86
N ASN A 140 1.77 -0.47 -23.05
CA ASN A 140 3.02 0.29 -23.20
C ASN A 140 2.89 1.74 -22.69
N ALA A 141 1.72 2.36 -22.84
CA ALA A 141 1.47 3.70 -22.33
C ALA A 141 1.48 3.69 -20.79
N GLU A 142 0.77 2.74 -20.18
CA GLU A 142 0.72 2.61 -18.71
C GLU A 142 2.09 2.32 -18.09
N ARG A 143 2.91 1.48 -18.76
CA ARG A 143 4.29 1.24 -18.34
C ARG A 143 5.12 2.52 -18.37
N LYS A 144 5.01 3.31 -19.44
CA LYS A 144 5.70 4.60 -19.55
C LYS A 144 5.26 5.56 -18.45
N THR A 145 3.95 5.69 -18.21
CA THR A 145 3.40 6.54 -17.16
C THR A 145 3.87 6.09 -15.76
N PHE A 146 3.96 4.79 -15.51
CA PHE A 146 4.52 4.24 -14.28
C PHE A 146 6.00 4.63 -14.11
N ASP A 147 6.80 4.46 -15.15
CA ASP A 147 8.24 4.78 -15.10
C ASP A 147 8.50 6.28 -14.89
N GLU A 148 7.76 7.16 -15.57
CA GLU A 148 7.81 8.61 -15.38
C GLU A 148 7.28 9.03 -13.99
N GLY A 149 6.34 8.24 -13.43
CA GLY A 149 5.74 8.47 -12.13
C GLY A 149 6.62 8.13 -10.93
N ARG A 150 7.82 7.53 -11.12
CA ARG A 150 8.69 7.07 -10.02
C ARG A 150 9.00 8.15 -8.99
N GLY A 151 9.26 9.39 -9.44
CA GLY A 151 9.51 10.51 -8.52
C GLY A 151 8.31 10.84 -7.64
N SER A 152 7.10 10.81 -8.20
CA SER A 152 5.85 11.04 -7.47
C SER A 152 5.54 9.90 -6.51
N MET A 153 5.77 8.64 -6.94
CA MET A 153 5.65 7.46 -6.08
C MET A 153 6.57 7.53 -4.87
N THR A 154 7.83 7.91 -5.05
CA THR A 154 8.79 8.11 -3.94
C THR A 154 8.26 9.13 -2.95
N GLN A 155 7.77 10.29 -3.40
CA GLN A 155 7.25 11.33 -2.51
C GLN A 155 6.01 10.86 -1.74
N GLY A 156 5.04 10.24 -2.44
CA GLY A 156 3.82 9.72 -1.82
C GLY A 156 4.08 8.64 -0.78
N TRP A 157 4.99 7.71 -1.08
CA TRP A 157 5.39 6.67 -0.15
C TRP A 157 6.21 7.19 1.03
N THR A 158 7.12 8.14 0.82
CA THR A 158 7.85 8.79 1.91
C THR A 158 6.88 9.40 2.92
N GLY A 159 5.91 10.20 2.48
CA GLY A 159 4.91 10.80 3.37
C GLY A 159 4.02 9.76 4.08
N THR A 160 3.63 8.69 3.39
CA THR A 160 2.85 7.58 3.98
C THR A 160 3.65 6.87 5.07
N LEU A 161 4.93 6.59 4.84
CA LEU A 161 5.81 5.94 5.80
C LEU A 161 6.19 6.87 6.97
N GLU A 162 6.28 8.19 6.76
CA GLU A 162 6.41 9.16 7.85
C GLU A 162 5.18 9.14 8.78
N HIS A 163 3.98 9.05 8.22
CA HIS A 163 2.76 8.97 9.01
C HIS A 163 2.71 7.69 9.85
N LEU A 164 3.11 6.55 9.27
CA LEU A 164 3.25 5.29 10.00
C LEU A 164 4.26 5.40 11.15
N GLU A 165 5.40 6.05 10.92
CA GLU A 165 6.42 6.24 11.96
C GLU A 165 5.86 7.02 13.16
N HIS A 166 5.15 8.13 12.90
CA HIS A 166 4.49 8.90 13.95
C HIS A 166 3.44 8.10 14.70
N TYR A 167 2.63 7.31 13.99
CA TYR A 167 1.63 6.43 14.59
C TYR A 167 2.27 5.39 15.53
N LEU A 168 3.33 4.72 15.07
CA LEU A 168 4.05 3.71 15.87
C LEU A 168 4.71 4.32 17.11
N ALA A 169 5.31 5.51 17.00
CA ALA A 169 5.88 6.24 18.14
C ALA A 169 4.80 6.65 19.17
N GLY A 170 3.60 6.99 18.71
CA GLY A 170 2.46 7.32 19.56
C GLY A 170 1.94 6.14 20.39
N LEU A 171 2.02 4.91 19.85
CA LEU A 171 1.64 3.69 20.57
C LEU A 171 2.61 3.40 21.73
N LYS A 172 3.93 3.49 21.49
CA LYS A 172 4.95 3.32 22.54
C LYS A 172 4.76 4.27 23.72
N SER A 173 4.34 5.50 23.43
CA SER A 173 4.15 6.54 24.44
C SER A 173 2.95 6.30 25.36
N HIS A 174 1.94 5.54 24.90
CA HIS A 174 0.80 5.14 25.70
C HIS A 174 1.09 3.89 26.53
N GLU A 175 1.82 2.91 25.98
CA GLU A 175 2.21 1.70 26.72
C GLU A 175 3.22 1.98 27.84
N ALA A 176 4.08 3.00 27.71
CA ALA A 176 5.02 3.39 28.76
C ALA A 176 4.40 4.18 29.92
N LYS A 177 3.13 4.58 29.81
CA LYS A 177 2.40 5.38 30.81
C LYS A 177 1.28 4.61 31.52
N ALA A 178 0.99 3.39 31.09
CA ALA A 178 0.04 2.48 31.72
C ALA A 178 0.78 1.54 32.68
#